data_AF-A0A382H2L4-F1
#
_entry.id   AF-A0A382H2L4-F1
#
_cell.length_a   1.000
_cell.length_b   1.000
_cell.length_c   1.000
_cell.angle_alpha   90.00
_cell.angle_beta   90.00
_cell.angle_gamma   90.00
#
_symmetry.space_group_name_H-M   'P 1'
#
loop_
_entity.id
_entity.type
_entity.pdbx_description
1 polymer ?
#
loop_
_entity_poly.entity_id
_entity_poly.type
_entity_poly.pdbx_seq_one_letter_code
_entity_poly.pdbx_strand_id
1 'polypeptide(L)'
;MKNIIFLLLIFEICFPKTVSISGSIFNNEGKPSRKAEVVLFNLDESPIALAKTNRKGRFEFSDIIPDYYYLAVNHPEDGTIRIKINPRKARNRDLLLRLNLKKEIETPLIYTYSNVKPILKDPALRMKTISTTVDDKSIQLSWKKIPQAT
;
A
#
# COMPACT_ATOMS: atom_id res chain seq x y z
N MET A 1 31.21 -54.45 -7.62
CA MET A 1 29.94 -54.01 -7.02
C MET A 1 30.02 -52.50 -6.84
N LYS A 2 29.25 -51.72 -7.60
CA LYS A 2 29.33 -50.24 -7.59
C LYS A 2 28.04 -49.70 -6.98
N ASN A 3 28.10 -49.31 -5.71
CA ASN A 3 26.95 -48.73 -5.02
C ASN A 3 26.80 -47.28 -5.48
N ILE A 4 25.79 -47.03 -6.32
CA ILE A 4 25.36 -45.67 -6.65
C ILE A 4 24.43 -45.22 -5.53
N ILE A 5 24.92 -44.30 -4.70
CA ILE A 5 24.11 -43.60 -3.70
C ILE A 5 23.30 -42.53 -4.45
N PHE A 6 21.99 -42.71 -4.50
CA PHE A 6 21.06 -41.74 -5.09
C PHE A 6 20.70 -40.71 -4.00
N LEU A 7 21.30 -39.52 -4.08
CA LEU A 7 21.01 -38.43 -3.15
C LEU A 7 19.72 -37.72 -3.59
N LEU A 8 18.61 -38.01 -2.91
CA LEU A 8 17.33 -37.30 -3.10
C LEU A 8 17.43 -35.92 -2.43
N LEU A 9 17.60 -34.88 -3.24
CA LEU A 9 17.61 -33.48 -2.82
C LEU A 9 16.15 -32.98 -2.80
N ILE A 10 15.55 -32.88 -1.62
CA ILE A 10 14.22 -32.28 -1.43
C ILE A 10 14.41 -30.76 -1.47
N PHE A 11 14.06 -30.14 -2.59
CA PHE A 11 14.00 -28.68 -2.69
C PHE A 11 12.65 -28.18 -2.17
N GLU A 12 12.64 -27.62 -0.96
CA GLU A 12 11.49 -26.90 -0.41
C GLU A 12 11.41 -25.52 -1.07
N ILE A 13 10.51 -25.35 -2.04
CA ILE A 13 10.24 -24.04 -2.64
C ILE A 13 9.36 -23.26 -1.67
N CYS A 14 9.96 -22.32 -0.94
CA CYS A 14 9.23 -21.41 -0.06
C CYS A 14 8.68 -20.23 -0.87
N PHE A 15 7.36 -20.19 -1.08
CA PHE A 15 6.69 -19.04 -1.68
C PHE A 15 6.42 -17.96 -0.63
N PRO A 16 6.51 -16.65 -0.98
CA PRO A 16 6.13 -15.58 -0.07
C PRO A 16 4.64 -15.68 0.27
N LYS A 17 4.28 -15.40 1.52
CA LYS A 17 2.87 -15.32 1.93
C LYS A 17 2.21 -14.12 1.24
N THR A 18 1.22 -14.40 0.41
CA THR A 18 0.42 -13.39 -0.28
C THR A 18 -0.86 -13.05 0.48
N VAL A 19 -1.50 -11.96 0.08
CA VAL A 19 -2.79 -11.47 0.58
C VAL A 19 -3.64 -10.96 -0.58
N SER A 20 -4.94 -10.82 -0.34
CA SER A 20 -5.84 -10.09 -1.24
C SER A 20 -6.04 -8.63 -0.80
N ILE A 21 -6.15 -7.73 -1.77
CA ILE A 21 -6.60 -6.34 -1.59
C ILE A 21 -7.93 -6.21 -2.30
N SER A 22 -9.01 -6.05 -1.56
CA SER A 22 -10.37 -5.93 -2.10
C SER A 22 -11.09 -4.74 -1.52
N GLY A 23 -12.19 -4.32 -2.14
CA GLY A 23 -12.97 -3.24 -1.57
C GLY A 23 -14.18 -2.83 -2.37
N SER A 24 -14.82 -1.75 -1.90
CA SER A 24 -15.94 -1.08 -2.57
C SER A 24 -15.68 0.41 -2.67
N ILE A 25 -15.88 0.96 -3.86
CA ILE A 25 -15.72 2.38 -4.19
C ILE A 25 -17.10 3.01 -4.33
N PHE A 26 -17.27 4.16 -3.71
CA PHE A 26 -18.49 4.96 -3.75
C PHE A 26 -18.17 6.37 -4.24
N ASN A 27 -19.17 7.05 -4.79
CA ASN A 27 -19.08 8.47 -5.09
C ASN A 27 -19.46 9.33 -3.86
N ASN A 28 -19.44 10.65 -4.03
CA ASN A 28 -19.79 11.61 -2.96
C ASN A 28 -21.25 11.54 -2.51
N GLU A 29 -22.16 10.98 -3.31
CA GLU A 29 -23.56 10.71 -2.95
C GLU A 29 -23.73 9.38 -2.19
N GLY A 30 -22.66 8.62 -2.00
CA GLY A 30 -22.70 7.30 -1.37
C GLY A 30 -23.21 6.19 -2.30
N LYS A 31 -23.34 6.43 -3.60
CA LYS A 31 -23.69 5.42 -4.60
C LYS A 31 -22.45 4.64 -5.04
N PRO A 32 -22.55 3.33 -5.36
CA PRO A 32 -21.41 2.58 -5.85
C PRO A 32 -20.88 3.15 -7.17
N SER A 33 -19.58 3.46 -7.21
CA SER A 33 -18.93 3.94 -8.43
C SER A 33 -18.54 2.75 -9.28
N ARG A 34 -19.27 2.53 -10.38
CA ARG A 34 -19.06 1.42 -11.33
C ARG A 34 -18.06 1.85 -12.40
N LYS A 35 -17.23 0.91 -12.90
CA LYS A 35 -16.20 1.15 -13.94
C LYS A 35 -15.10 2.13 -13.52
N ALA A 36 -15.00 2.48 -12.24
CA ALA A 36 -13.85 3.19 -11.72
C ALA A 36 -12.60 2.33 -11.93
N GLU A 37 -11.55 2.94 -12.46
CA GLU A 37 -10.26 2.31 -12.68
C GLU A 37 -9.49 2.31 -11.37
N VAL A 38 -9.12 1.12 -10.90
CA VAL A 38 -8.35 0.91 -9.67
C VAL A 38 -6.99 0.40 -10.09
N VAL A 39 -5.94 1.12 -9.73
CA VAL A 39 -4.55 0.75 -10.05
C VAL A 39 -3.76 0.67 -8.76
N LEU A 40 -3.04 -0.44 -8.60
CA LEU A 40 -2.08 -0.65 -7.54
C LEU A 40 -0.69 -0.36 -8.10
N PHE A 41 0.06 0.50 -7.43
CA PHE A 41 1.41 0.91 -7.80
C PHE A 41 2.40 0.49 -6.71
N ASN A 42 3.61 0.12 -7.11
CA ASN A 42 4.74 0.04 -6.19
C ASN A 42 5.23 1.45 -5.80
N LEU A 43 6.29 1.51 -4.99
CA LEU A 43 6.88 2.78 -4.54
C LEU A 43 7.51 3.61 -5.67
N ASP A 44 7.88 2.97 -6.78
CA ASP A 44 8.48 3.61 -7.96
C ASP A 44 7.41 4.07 -8.98
N GLU A 45 6.15 4.20 -8.54
CA GLU A 45 4.99 4.58 -9.38
C GLU A 45 4.76 3.64 -10.58
N SER A 46 5.30 2.42 -10.53
CA SER A 46 5.08 1.41 -11.58
C SER A 46 3.80 0.64 -11.28
N PRO A 47 2.87 0.51 -12.25
CA PRO A 47 1.63 -0.22 -12.04
C PRO A 47 1.91 -1.72 -11.93
N ILE A 48 1.42 -2.33 -10.85
CA ILE A 48 1.56 -3.77 -10.59
C ILE A 48 0.26 -4.55 -10.80
N ALA A 49 -0.89 -3.90 -10.65
CA ALA A 49 -2.19 -4.50 -10.89
C ALA A 49 -3.22 -3.44 -11.29
N LEU A 50 -4.18 -3.84 -12.13
CA LEU A 50 -5.26 -2.99 -12.62
C LEU A 50 -6.58 -3.75 -12.55
N ALA A 51 -7.63 -3.07 -12.07
CA ALA A 51 -8.99 -3.59 -12.04
C ALA A 51 -9.98 -2.47 -12.37
N LYS A 52 -11.21 -2.87 -12.75
CA LYS A 52 -12.34 -1.95 -12.85
C LYS A 52 -13.43 -2.37 -11.89
N THR A 53 -14.05 -1.40 -11.22
CA THR A 53 -15.12 -1.71 -10.27
C THR A 53 -16.37 -2.24 -10.98
N ASN A 54 -17.04 -3.21 -10.36
CA ASN A 54 -18.26 -3.79 -10.90
C ASN A 54 -19.52 -2.92 -10.60
N ARG A 55 -20.73 -3.42 -10.93
CA ARG A 55 -22.00 -2.71 -10.70
C ARG A 55 -22.27 -2.37 -9.22
N LYS A 56 -21.65 -3.10 -8.29
CA LYS A 56 -21.73 -2.85 -6.84
C LYS A 56 -20.52 -2.04 -6.33
N GLY A 57 -19.73 -1.45 -7.22
CA GLY A 57 -18.54 -0.67 -6.89
C GLY A 57 -17.35 -1.52 -6.41
N ARG A 58 -17.40 -2.85 -6.55
CA ARG A 58 -16.39 -3.76 -5.96
C ARG A 58 -15.20 -4.01 -6.89
N PHE A 59 -14.01 -4.15 -6.30
CA PHE A 59 -12.77 -4.57 -6.96
C PHE A 59 -12.01 -5.59 -6.09
N GLU A 60 -11.06 -6.31 -6.69
CA GLU A 60 -10.19 -7.27 -6.01
C GLU A 60 -8.85 -7.44 -6.74
N PHE A 61 -7.79 -7.57 -5.97
CA PHE A 61 -6.46 -8.04 -6.37
C PHE A 61 -6.09 -9.21 -5.47
N SER A 62 -5.67 -10.32 -6.05
CA SER A 62 -5.21 -11.51 -5.33
C SER A 62 -3.70 -11.68 -5.46
N ASP A 63 -3.12 -12.55 -4.63
CA ASP A 63 -1.71 -12.94 -4.72
C ASP A 63 -0.71 -11.77 -4.58
N ILE A 64 -1.08 -10.76 -3.80
CA ILE A 64 -0.23 -9.61 -3.52
C ILE A 64 0.73 -9.94 -2.38
N ILE A 65 2.03 -9.77 -2.61
CA ILE A 65 3.02 -9.82 -1.53
C ILE A 65 2.82 -8.57 -0.66
N PRO A 66 2.62 -8.67 0.67
CA PRO A 66 2.48 -7.49 1.51
C PRO A 66 3.74 -6.61 1.48
N ASP A 67 3.62 -5.43 0.89
CA ASP A 67 4.68 -4.43 0.81
C ASP A 67 4.08 -3.01 0.84
N TYR A 68 4.92 -2.01 0.65
CA TYR A 68 4.50 -0.63 0.49
C TYR A 68 3.94 -0.41 -0.91
N TYR A 69 2.68 0.04 -0.97
CA TYR A 69 2.01 0.34 -2.22
C TYR A 69 1.25 1.65 -2.17
N TYR A 70 0.94 2.17 -3.34
CA TYR A 70 -0.10 3.16 -3.52
C TYR A 70 -1.27 2.52 -4.27
N LEU A 71 -2.49 2.81 -3.83
CA LEU A 71 -3.69 2.47 -4.57
C LEU A 71 -4.35 3.76 -5.03
N ALA A 72 -4.48 3.91 -6.34
CA ALA A 72 -5.18 5.03 -6.96
C ALA A 72 -6.47 4.54 -7.59
N VAL A 73 -7.53 5.31 -7.42
CA VAL A 73 -8.80 5.08 -8.10
C VAL A 73 -9.19 6.34 -8.83
N ASN A 74 -9.61 6.18 -10.08
CA ASN A 74 -10.07 7.26 -10.93
C ASN A 74 -11.41 6.88 -11.58
N HIS A 75 -12.35 7.82 -11.57
CA HIS A 75 -13.57 7.75 -12.37
C HIS A 75 -13.85 9.14 -12.95
N PRO A 76 -14.11 9.27 -14.27
CA PRO A 76 -14.26 10.57 -14.93
C PRO A 76 -15.31 11.49 -14.29
N GLU A 77 -16.39 10.92 -13.75
CA GLU A 77 -17.51 11.68 -13.20
C GLU A 77 -17.47 11.80 -11.66
N ASP A 78 -16.98 10.75 -10.98
CA ASP A 78 -17.05 10.64 -9.51
C ASP A 78 -15.79 11.19 -8.84
N GLY A 79 -14.69 11.35 -9.59
CA GLY A 79 -13.43 11.90 -9.12
C GLY A 79 -12.37 10.85 -8.85
N THR A 80 -11.46 11.16 -7.93
CA THR A 80 -10.27 10.36 -7.63
C THR A 80 -10.11 10.09 -6.14
N ILE A 81 -9.32 9.08 -5.81
CA ILE A 81 -8.71 8.94 -4.48
C ILE A 81 -7.37 8.24 -4.63
N ARG A 82 -6.40 8.63 -3.80
CA ARG A 82 -5.11 7.93 -3.66
C ARG A 82 -4.89 7.61 -2.19
N ILE A 83 -4.50 6.38 -1.89
CA ILE A 83 -4.15 5.92 -0.54
C ILE A 83 -2.78 5.28 -0.54
N LYS A 84 -2.10 5.30 0.61
CA LYS A 84 -0.90 4.50 0.85
C LYS A 84 -1.26 3.25 1.62
N ILE A 85 -0.61 2.13 1.29
CA ILE A 85 -0.74 0.86 2.00
C ILE A 85 0.63 0.51 2.55
N ASN A 86 0.72 0.30 3.87
CA ASN A 86 1.95 -0.07 4.54
C ASN A 86 1.91 -1.54 5.01
N PRO A 87 2.99 -2.30 4.82
CA PRO A 87 3.14 -3.62 5.38
C PRO A 87 3.31 -3.53 6.89
N ARG A 88 2.91 -4.60 7.58
CA ARG A 88 3.16 -4.77 9.01
C ARG A 88 4.36 -5.71 9.19
N LYS A 89 5.17 -5.42 10.21
CA LYS A 89 6.23 -6.32 10.68
C LYS A 89 5.68 -7.64 11.25
N ALA A 90 4.49 -7.55 11.86
CA ALA A 90 3.75 -8.69 12.35
C ALA A 90 2.95 -9.34 11.19
N ARG A 91 1.89 -10.08 11.53
CA ARG A 91 1.00 -10.66 10.54
C ARG A 91 0.29 -9.60 9.68
N ASN A 92 0.38 -9.78 8.36
CA ASN A 92 -0.43 -9.13 7.35
C ASN A 92 -1.67 -10.00 7.05
N ARG A 93 -2.82 -9.36 6.83
CA ARG A 93 -4.11 -9.99 6.50
C ARG A 93 -4.62 -9.39 5.19
N ASP A 94 -5.58 -10.05 4.57
CA ASP A 94 -6.31 -9.47 3.44
C ASP A 94 -6.87 -8.10 3.82
N LEU A 95 -6.68 -7.15 2.90
CA LEU A 95 -7.06 -5.77 3.08
C LEU A 95 -8.44 -5.55 2.45
N LEU A 96 -9.41 -5.15 3.26
CA LEU A 96 -10.76 -4.81 2.83
C LEU A 96 -10.97 -3.30 2.93
N LEU A 97 -11.18 -2.66 1.78
CA LEU A 97 -11.29 -1.22 1.64
C LEU A 97 -12.72 -0.75 1.39
N ARG A 98 -13.06 0.40 1.97
CA ARG A 98 -14.27 1.15 1.64
C ARG A 98 -13.86 2.61 1.40
N LEU A 99 -13.89 3.04 0.15
CA LEU A 99 -13.36 4.34 -0.26
C LEU A 99 -14.44 5.18 -0.93
N ASN A 100 -14.37 6.49 -0.76
CA ASN A 100 -15.20 7.46 -1.46
C ASN A 100 -14.33 8.29 -2.39
N LEU A 101 -14.74 8.43 -3.66
CA LEU A 101 -14.08 9.30 -4.61
C LEU A 101 -14.39 10.77 -4.29
N LYS A 102 -13.41 11.63 -4.58
CA LYS A 102 -13.48 13.08 -4.36
C LYS A 102 -12.99 13.82 -5.59
N LYS A 103 -13.60 14.97 -5.89
CA LYS A 103 -13.17 15.82 -7.01
C LYS A 103 -11.91 16.62 -6.67
N GLU A 104 -11.70 16.90 -5.39
CA GLU A 104 -10.53 17.60 -4.88
C GLU A 104 -9.48 16.60 -4.40
N ILE A 105 -8.21 16.96 -4.61
CA ILE A 105 -7.07 16.16 -4.15
C ILE A 105 -6.91 16.38 -2.65
N GLU A 106 -6.92 15.28 -1.89
CA GLU A 106 -6.67 15.30 -0.46
C GLU A 106 -5.35 14.62 -0.11
N THR A 107 -4.88 14.89 1.11
CA THR A 107 -3.75 14.15 1.68
C THR A 107 -4.09 12.66 1.76
N PRO A 108 -3.26 11.77 1.18
CA PRO A 108 -3.55 10.33 1.15
C PRO A 108 -3.66 9.74 2.56
N LEU A 109 -4.76 9.05 2.82
CA LEU A 109 -4.90 8.20 3.99
C LEU A 109 -3.97 6.98 3.90
N ILE A 110 -3.51 6.52 5.07
CA ILE A 110 -2.58 5.39 5.15
C ILE A 110 -3.28 4.19 5.78
N TYR A 111 -3.32 3.10 5.03
CA TYR A 111 -3.89 1.83 5.44
C TYR A 111 -2.76 0.83 5.77
N THR A 112 -3.11 -0.20 6.51
CA THR A 112 -2.23 -1.34 6.75
C THR A 112 -3.00 -2.64 6.55
N TYR A 113 -2.31 -3.74 6.30
CA TYR A 113 -2.86 -5.10 6.21
C TYR A 113 -3.34 -5.64 7.58
N SER A 114 -4.20 -4.90 8.24
CA SER A 114 -4.85 -5.28 9.51
C SER A 114 -6.32 -4.88 9.60
N ASN A 115 -6.87 -4.18 8.60
CA ASN A 115 -8.25 -3.67 8.56
C ASN A 115 -8.60 -2.77 9.77
N VAL A 116 -7.60 -2.13 10.37
CA VAL A 116 -7.80 -1.06 11.34
C VAL A 116 -8.07 0.27 10.63
N LYS A 117 -8.57 1.25 11.37
CA LYS A 117 -8.80 2.61 10.84
C LYS A 117 -7.50 3.17 10.23
N PRO A 118 -7.60 3.89 9.09
CA PRO A 118 -6.44 4.51 8.49
C PRO A 118 -5.84 5.60 9.40
N ILE A 119 -4.56 5.88 9.20
CA ILE A 119 -3.80 6.89 9.93
C ILE A 119 -3.40 8.03 9.00
N LEU A 120 -3.25 9.22 9.58
CA LEU A 120 -2.89 10.44 8.84
C LEU A 120 -1.37 10.64 8.73
N LYS A 121 -0.60 10.13 9.69
CA LYS A 121 0.86 10.28 9.74
C LYS A 121 1.52 8.94 9.51
N ASP A 122 2.39 8.89 8.50
CA ASP A 122 3.08 7.66 8.13
C ASP A 122 4.08 7.23 9.21
N PRO A 123 3.90 6.05 9.83
CA PRO A 123 4.88 5.51 10.77
C PRO A 123 6.25 5.28 10.11
N ALA A 124 6.30 5.01 8.81
CA ALA A 124 7.54 4.85 8.07
C ALA A 124 8.32 6.17 7.94
N LEU A 125 7.63 7.31 8.03
CA LEU A 125 8.23 8.65 8.00
C LEU A 125 8.50 9.21 9.40
N ARG A 126 8.28 8.44 10.47
CA ARG A 126 8.65 8.87 11.82
C ARG A 126 10.16 9.00 11.92
N MET A 127 10.62 10.24 11.91
CA MET A 127 12.00 10.59 12.17
C MET A 127 12.35 10.26 13.61
N LYS A 128 13.33 9.37 13.81
CA LYS A 128 13.69 8.87 15.14
C LYS A 128 14.46 9.89 15.98
N THR A 129 15.27 10.75 15.37
CA THR A 129 16.14 11.68 16.11
C THR A 129 16.50 12.87 15.22
N ILE A 130 16.21 14.07 15.70
CA ILE A 130 16.82 15.32 15.23
C ILE A 130 17.90 15.66 16.25
N SER A 131 19.14 15.85 15.80
CA SER A 131 20.19 16.44 16.62
C SER A 131 20.18 17.96 16.43
N THR A 132 20.14 18.70 17.53
CA THR A 132 20.17 20.15 17.54
C THR A 132 21.37 20.64 18.33
N THR A 133 22.16 21.52 17.74
CA THR A 133 23.22 22.26 18.43
C THR A 133 22.91 23.74 18.31
N VAL A 134 22.96 24.49 19.41
CA VAL A 134 22.69 25.94 19.43
C VAL A 134 23.89 26.67 20.02
N ASP A 135 24.33 27.72 19.34
CA ASP A 135 25.25 28.71 19.88
C ASP A 135 24.70 30.14 19.69
N ASP A 136 25.49 31.13 20.06
CA ASP A 136 25.13 32.55 20.02
C ASP A 136 24.95 33.11 18.60
N LYS A 137 25.36 32.37 17.56
CA LYS A 137 25.35 32.80 16.16
C LYS A 137 24.53 31.90 15.25
N SER A 138 24.24 30.67 15.66
CA SER A 138 23.64 29.67 14.80
C SER A 138 22.85 28.60 15.54
N ILE A 139 21.86 28.06 14.81
CA ILE A 139 21.15 26.85 15.17
C ILE A 139 21.46 25.81 14.09
N GLN A 140 22.11 24.71 14.48
CA GLN A 140 22.38 23.58 13.60
C GLN A 140 21.41 22.45 13.86
N LEU A 141 20.69 22.05 12.82
CA LEU A 141 19.78 20.91 12.84
C LEU A 141 20.35 19.81 11.95
N SER A 142 20.40 18.58 12.47
CA SER A 142 20.84 17.40 11.72
C SER A 142 19.83 16.28 11.90
N TRP A 143 19.49 15.60 10.80
CA TRP A 143 18.59 14.47 10.81
C TRP A 143 19.09 13.38 9.86
N LYS A 144 18.82 12.13 10.22
CA LYS A 144 19.12 11.00 9.35
C LYS A 144 18.05 10.93 8.25
N LYS A 145 18.43 11.21 7.00
CA LYS A 145 17.54 11.06 5.85
C LYS A 145 17.12 9.59 5.76
N ILE A 146 15.82 9.35 5.83
CA ILE A 146 15.22 8.08 5.38
C ILE A 146 14.89 8.34 3.90
N PRO A 147 15.40 7.55 2.94
CA PRO A 147 15.02 7.69 1.54
C PRO A 147 13.50 7.68 1.45
N GLN A 148 12.93 8.77 0.95
CA GLN A 148 11.51 8.85 0.61
C GLN A 148 11.40 8.53 -0.88
N ALA A 149 10.32 7.86 -1.28
CA ALA A 149 9.96 7.71 -2.69
C ALA A 149 9.75 9.11 -3.28
N THR A 150 10.30 9.34 -4.47
CA THR A 150 10.17 10.60 -5.24
C THR A 150 9.01 10.46 -6.19
#